data_AF-A0A1C6RWE2-F1
#
_entry.id   AF-A0A1C6RWE2-F1
#
_cell.length_a   1.000
_cell.length_b   1.000
_cell.length_c   1.000
_cell.angle_alpha   90.00
_cell.angle_beta   90.00
_cell.angle_gamma   90.00
#
_symmetry.space_group_name_H-M   'P 1'
#
loop_
_entity.id
_entity.type
_entity.pdbx_description
1 polymer ?
#
loop_
_entity_poly.entity_id
_entity_poly.type
_entity_poly.pdbx_seq_one_letter_code
_entity_poly.pdbx_strand_id
1 'polypeptide(L)'
;MEYGPTQPGSTVPASQSTEPLWTVGGITAAVTATLALLVAFGLEVTDEQETAILGVVAVVAPLIVTAVARGRVYAPATVARLLSGRR
;
A
#
# COMPACT_ATOMS: atom_id res chain seq x y z
N MET A 1 -30.89 31.49 31.49
CA MET A 1 -29.92 30.41 31.28
C MET A 1 -30.25 29.77 29.94
N GLU A 2 -29.63 30.25 28.88
CA GLU A 2 -29.95 29.85 27.51
C GLU A 2 -28.92 28.81 27.06
N TYR A 3 -29.41 27.62 26.76
CA TYR A 3 -28.60 26.46 26.39
C TYR A 3 -28.13 26.67 24.94
N GLY A 4 -26.88 27.13 24.78
CA GLY A 4 -26.26 27.24 23.47
C GLY A 4 -26.16 25.86 22.80
N PRO A 5 -26.40 25.73 21.48
CA PRO A 5 -26.32 24.45 20.82
C PRO A 5 -24.88 23.92 20.93
N THR A 6 -24.71 22.80 21.65
CA THR A 6 -23.48 22.03 21.65
C THR A 6 -23.29 21.47 20.24
N GLN A 7 -22.50 22.19 19.42
CA GLN A 7 -22.11 21.70 18.11
C GLN A 7 -21.47 20.32 18.29
N PRO A 8 -22.07 19.24 17.74
CA PRO A 8 -21.45 17.93 17.80
C PRO A 8 -20.13 18.05 17.03
N GLY A 9 -19.03 18.05 17.77
CA GLY A 9 -17.69 18.22 17.24
C GLY A 9 -17.50 17.32 16.03
N SER A 10 -17.11 17.94 14.92
CA SER A 10 -16.81 17.25 13.67
C SER A 10 -15.69 16.24 13.91
N THR A 11 -16.04 15.00 14.21
CA THR A 11 -15.10 13.89 14.26
C THR A 11 -14.72 13.58 12.81
N VAL A 12 -13.72 14.31 12.30
CA VAL A 12 -12.98 13.85 11.13
C VAL A 12 -12.37 12.51 11.56
N PRO A 13 -12.77 11.38 10.95
CA PRO A 13 -12.09 10.12 11.24
C PRO A 13 -10.62 10.35 10.92
N ALA A 14 -9.75 10.20 11.92
CA ALA A 14 -8.32 10.27 11.71
C ALA A 14 -8.00 9.29 10.59
N SER A 15 -7.60 9.83 9.42
CA SER A 15 -7.12 9.01 8.33
C SER A 15 -5.86 8.35 8.86
N GLN A 16 -5.98 7.11 9.35
CA GLN A 16 -4.84 6.22 9.49
C GLN A 16 -4.43 5.82 8.07
N SER A 17 -3.96 6.81 7.31
CA SER A 17 -3.37 6.64 5.99
C SER A 17 -2.13 5.80 6.22
N THR A 18 -2.28 4.48 6.10
CA THR A 18 -1.15 3.55 6.14
C THR A 18 -0.23 3.99 5.01
N GLU A 19 0.90 4.60 5.36
CA GLU A 19 1.78 5.27 4.43
C GLU A 19 2.18 4.30 3.30
N PRO A 20 1.89 4.63 2.04
CA PRO A 20 2.20 3.78 0.89
C PRO A 20 3.68 3.37 0.84
N LEU A 21 4.54 4.23 1.38
CA LEU A 21 5.99 4.03 1.48
C LEU A 21 6.36 2.74 2.21
N TRP A 22 5.67 2.39 3.30
CA TRP A 22 5.96 1.17 4.07
C TRP A 22 5.54 -0.10 3.33
N THR A 23 4.45 -0.04 2.56
CA THR A 23 3.99 -1.21 1.80
C THR A 23 4.89 -1.45 0.59
N VAL A 24 5.16 -0.42 -0.22
CA VAL A 24 5.99 -0.54 -1.41
C VAL A 24 7.46 -0.78 -1.02
N GLY A 25 7.98 0.01 -0.08
CA GLY A 25 9.34 -0.15 0.44
C GLY A 25 9.55 -1.51 1.10
N GLY A 26 8.57 -2.02 1.84
CA GLY A 26 8.62 -3.34 2.45
C GLY A 26 8.66 -4.48 1.41
N ILE A 27 7.84 -4.41 0.36
CA ILE A 27 7.85 -5.42 -0.72
C ILE A 27 9.20 -5.39 -1.46
N THR A 28 9.68 -4.21 -1.85
CA THR A 28 10.98 -4.07 -2.51
C THR A 28 12.11 -4.60 -1.63
N ALA A 29 12.15 -4.22 -0.34
CA ALA A 29 13.16 -4.69 0.60
C ALA A 29 13.13 -6.21 0.77
N ALA A 30 11.94 -6.81 0.87
CA ALA A 30 11.78 -8.26 1.01
C ALA A 30 12.27 -9.03 -0.22
N VAL A 31 11.95 -8.55 -1.43
CA VAL A 31 12.42 -9.14 -2.69
C VAL A 31 13.94 -9.03 -2.79
N THR A 32 14.49 -7.82 -2.59
CA THR A 32 15.94 -7.58 -2.63
C THR A 32 16.69 -8.44 -1.61
N ALA A 33 16.19 -8.53 -0.37
CA ALA A 33 16.81 -9.35 0.67
C ALA A 33 16.80 -10.84 0.32
N THR A 34 15.70 -11.33 -0.28
CA THR A 34 15.60 -12.73 -0.71
C THR A 34 16.60 -13.05 -1.82
N LEU A 35 16.70 -12.19 -2.83
CA LEU A 35 17.67 -12.36 -3.92
C LEU A 35 19.12 -12.31 -3.39
N ALA A 36 19.42 -11.36 -2.51
CA ALA A 36 20.74 -11.25 -1.89
C ALA A 36 21.12 -12.50 -1.09
N LEU A 37 20.16 -13.09 -0.34
CA LEU A 37 20.38 -14.35 0.37
C LEU A 37 20.67 -15.51 -0.59
N LEU A 38 19.88 -15.66 -1.65
CA LEU A 38 20.08 -16.73 -2.64
C LEU A 38 21.49 -16.66 -3.27
N VAL A 39 21.93 -15.45 -3.63
CA VAL A 39 23.29 -15.22 -4.16
C VAL A 39 24.37 -15.50 -3.10
N ALA A 40 24.16 -15.07 -1.86
CA ALA A 40 25.11 -15.30 -0.77
C ALA A 40 25.31 -16.80 -0.45
N PHE A 41 24.29 -17.63 -0.68
CA PHE A 41 24.37 -19.10 -0.55
C PHE A 41 25.01 -19.80 -1.75
N GLY A 42 25.51 -19.04 -2.74
CA GLY A 42 26.24 -19.59 -3.88
C GLY A 42 25.34 -20.14 -4.99
N LEU A 43 24.08 -19.70 -5.06
CA LEU A 43 23.26 -19.94 -6.23
C LEU A 43 23.83 -19.11 -7.38
N GLU A 44 24.59 -19.73 -8.28
CA GLU A 44 25.00 -19.11 -9.52
C GLU A 44 23.75 -18.86 -10.38
N VAL A 45 23.42 -17.59 -10.57
CA VAL A 45 22.30 -17.16 -11.41
C VAL A 45 22.89 -16.83 -12.77
N THR A 46 22.44 -17.50 -13.84
CA THR A 46 22.85 -17.15 -15.19
C THR A 46 22.14 -15.86 -15.66
N ASP A 47 22.69 -15.18 -16.66
CA ASP A 47 22.11 -13.95 -17.21
C ASP A 47 20.64 -14.13 -17.65
N GLU A 48 20.31 -15.31 -18.19
CA GLU A 48 18.93 -15.66 -18.57
C GLU A 48 18.01 -15.81 -17.36
N GLN A 49 18.52 -16.39 -16.26
CA GLN A 49 17.76 -16.55 -15.03
C GLN A 49 17.55 -15.21 -14.33
N GLU A 50 18.55 -14.33 -14.31
CA GLU A 50 18.41 -12.97 -13.80
C GLU A 50 17.33 -12.21 -14.58
N THR A 51 17.39 -12.27 -15.91
CA THR A 51 16.39 -11.66 -16.78
C THR A 51 14.99 -12.20 -16.52
N ALA A 52 14.85 -13.52 -16.36
CA ALA A 52 13.57 -14.16 -16.05
C ALA A 52 13.02 -13.74 -14.68
N ILE A 53 13.88 -13.70 -13.64
CA ILE A 53 13.51 -13.27 -12.29
C ILE A 53 13.05 -11.81 -12.32
N LEU A 54 13.82 -10.91 -12.93
CA LEU A 54 13.47 -9.50 -13.06
C LEU A 54 12.15 -9.31 -13.82
N GLY A 55 11.93 -10.10 -14.87
CA GLY A 55 10.66 -10.11 -15.62
C GLY A 55 9.47 -10.51 -14.75
N VAL A 56 9.60 -11.58 -13.95
CA VAL A 56 8.55 -12.01 -13.02
C VAL A 56 8.31 -10.96 -11.94
N VAL A 57 9.36 -10.42 -11.33
CA VAL A 57 9.26 -9.38 -10.28
C VAL A 57 8.57 -8.13 -10.83
N ALA A 58 8.90 -7.71 -12.05
CA ALA A 58 8.31 -6.53 -12.69
C ALA A 58 6.78 -6.64 -12.88
N VAL A 59 6.24 -7.87 -13.00
CA VAL A 59 4.79 -8.09 -13.13
C VAL A 59 4.15 -8.38 -11.77
N VAL A 60 4.74 -9.26 -10.98
CA VAL A 60 4.15 -9.76 -9.73
C VAL A 60 4.19 -8.69 -8.64
N ALA A 61 5.27 -7.92 -8.52
CA ALA A 61 5.38 -6.91 -7.46
C ALA A 61 4.30 -5.81 -7.59
N PRO A 62 4.05 -5.20 -8.77
CA PRO A 62 2.94 -4.25 -8.92
C PRO A 62 1.56 -4.85 -8.65
N LEU A 63 1.33 -6.12 -9.01
CA LEU A 63 0.05 -6.80 -8.73
C LEU A 63 -0.18 -6.97 -7.23
N ILE A 64 0.84 -7.39 -6.49
CA ILE A 64 0.78 -7.49 -5.02
C ILE A 64 0.53 -6.12 -4.40
N VAL A 65 1.29 -5.10 -4.83
CA VAL A 65 1.08 -3.71 -4.37
C VAL A 65 -0.35 -3.26 -4.62
N THR A 66 -0.89 -3.54 -5.82
CA THR A 66 -2.27 -3.17 -6.19
C THR A 66 -3.29 -3.88 -5.30
N ALA A 67 -3.12 -5.19 -5.07
CA ALA A 67 -4.03 -5.97 -4.23
C ALA A 67 -4.04 -5.46 -2.78
N VAL A 68 -2.85 -5.19 -2.21
CA VAL A 68 -2.72 -4.67 -0.85
C VAL A 68 -3.25 -3.24 -0.74
N ALA A 69 -2.91 -2.37 -1.70
CA ALA A 69 -3.36 -0.98 -1.72
C ALA A 69 -4.89 -0.90 -1.81
N ARG A 70 -5.52 -1.72 -2.66
CA ARG A 70 -6.98 -1.74 -2.85
C ARG A 70 -7.74 -2.07 -1.56
N GLY A 71 -7.18 -2.92 -0.70
CA GLY A 71 -7.76 -3.20 0.62
C GLY A 71 -7.60 -2.07 1.65
N ARG A 72 -6.77 -1.06 1.35
CA ARG A 72 -6.39 0.03 2.25
C ARG A 72 -6.94 1.40 1.85
N VAL A 73 -7.44 1.57 0.62
CA VAL A 73 -8.08 2.82 0.16
C VAL A 73 -9.59 2.71 0.05
N TYR A 74 -10.29 3.75 0.51
CA TYR A 74 -11.74 3.84 0.34
C TYR A 74 -12.10 4.13 -1.12
N ALA A 75 -13.20 3.52 -1.59
CA ALA A 75 -13.71 3.78 -2.94
C ALA A 75 -14.13 5.25 -3.12
N PRO A 76 -13.87 5.87 -4.29
CA PRO A 76 -14.23 7.27 -4.55
C PRO A 76 -15.72 7.55 -4.32
N ALA A 77 -16.60 6.60 -4.65
CA ALA A 77 -18.04 6.71 -4.42
C ALA A 77 -18.41 6.80 -2.93
N THR A 78 -17.69 6.06 -2.06
CA THR A 78 -17.88 6.12 -0.61
C THR A 78 -17.47 7.49 -0.08
N VAL A 79 -16.34 8.03 -0.54
CA VAL A 79 -15.86 9.37 -0.16
C VAL A 79 -16.84 10.44 -0.66
N ALA A 80 -17.28 10.37 -1.92
CA ALA A 80 -18.23 11.31 -2.49
C ALA A 80 -19.55 11.34 -1.70
N ARG A 81 -20.08 10.16 -1.32
CA ARG A 81 -21.29 10.03 -0.50
C ARG A 81 -21.13 10.67 0.88
N LEU A 82 -19.98 10.46 1.54
CA LEU A 82 -19.68 11.06 2.85
C LEU A 82 -19.54 12.58 2.76
N LEU A 83 -18.95 13.10 1.68
CA LEU A 83 -18.81 14.54 1.45
C LEU A 83 -20.15 15.21 1.10
N SER A 84 -21.02 14.53 0.34
CA SER A 84 -22.35 15.04 0.01
C SER A 84 -23.29 15.09 1.22
N GLY A 85 -23.13 14.20 2.21
CA GLY A 85 -23.94 14.21 3.44
C GLY A 85 -23.47 15.18 4.51
N ARG A 86 -22.33 15.87 4.31
CA ARG A 86 -21.74 16.85 5.25
C ARG A 86 -22.09 18.31 4.90
N ARG A 87 -22.64 18.58 3.71
CA ARG A 87 -23.17 19.89 3.31
C ARG A 87 -24.63 20.01 3.70
#